data_AF-A0A3L9JFL0-F1
#
_entry.id   AF-A0A3L9JFL0-F1
#
_cell.length_a   1.000
_cell.length_b   1.000
_cell.length_c   1.000
_cell.angle_alpha   90.00
_cell.angle_beta   90.00
_cell.angle_gamma   90.00
#
_symmetry.space_group_name_H-M   'P 1'
#
loop_
_entity.id
_entity.type
_entity.pdbx_description
1 polymer ?
#
loop_
_entity_poly.entity_id
_entity_poly.type
_entity_poly.pdbx_seq_one_letter_code
_entity_poly.pdbx_strand_id
1 'polypeptide(L)'
;GWMRYVSGVDDAGNAIDVRDPLSDKIRELVAGSSSEQRVTALLSLREVFGDDLPDNPHFVQAIEQAWQQIVQFGAHQALLNTLKI
;
A
#
# COMPACT_ATOMS: atom_id res chain seq x y z
N GLY A 1 -4.00 -1.56 -4.13
CA GLY A 1 -5.29 -1.88 -3.51
C GLY A 1 -5.16 -2.03 -2.00
N TRP A 2 -4.69 -3.18 -1.51
CA TRP A 2 -4.60 -3.47 -0.07
C TRP A 2 -3.81 -2.42 0.73
N MET A 3 -2.59 -2.04 0.30
CA MET A 3 -1.78 -1.03 0.99
C MET A 3 -2.48 0.34 1.16
N ARG A 4 -3.37 0.70 0.22
CA ARG A 4 -4.17 1.93 0.29
C ARG A 4 -5.29 1.79 1.31
N TYR A 5 -5.99 0.65 1.30
CA TYR A 5 -7.04 0.34 2.26
C TYR A 5 -6.51 0.36 3.71
N VAL A 6 -5.40 -0.34 3.95
CA VAL A 6 -4.82 -0.45 5.31
C VAL A 6 -4.13 0.84 5.78
N SER A 7 -3.92 1.81 4.90
CA SER A 7 -3.51 3.18 5.27
C SER A 7 -4.59 3.95 6.04
N GLY A 8 -5.81 3.40 6.16
CA GLY A 8 -6.84 3.92 7.05
C GLY A 8 -7.54 5.18 6.57
N VAL A 9 -7.28 5.63 5.35
CA VAL A 9 -7.90 6.82 4.75
C VAL A 9 -8.25 6.52 3.29
N ASP A 10 -9.49 6.81 2.89
CA ASP A 10 -9.95 6.66 1.52
C ASP A 10 -9.48 7.80 0.60
N ASP A 11 -9.83 7.72 -0.68
CA ASP A 11 -9.46 8.74 -1.67
C ASP A 11 -10.20 10.07 -1.48
N ALA A 12 -11.26 10.10 -0.67
CA ALA A 12 -12.01 11.30 -0.29
C ALA A 12 -11.55 11.90 1.06
N GLY A 13 -10.57 11.29 1.73
CA GLY A 13 -10.05 11.74 3.02
C GLY A 13 -10.80 11.21 4.24
N ASN A 14 -11.77 10.30 4.07
CA ASN A 14 -12.50 9.70 5.19
C ASN A 14 -11.70 8.56 5.82
N ALA A 15 -11.84 8.40 7.13
CA ALA A 15 -11.25 7.28 7.84
C ALA A 15 -11.87 5.95 7.41
N ILE A 16 -11.02 4.95 7.20
CA ILE A 16 -11.41 3.56 6.91
C ILE A 16 -11.29 2.74 8.20
N ASP A 17 -12.35 2.02 8.55
CA ASP A 17 -12.32 0.98 9.58
C ASP A 17 -11.57 -0.26 9.06
N VAL A 18 -10.27 -0.34 9.36
CA VAL A 18 -9.40 -1.46 8.97
C VAL A 18 -9.63 -2.63 9.92
N ARG A 19 -10.24 -3.70 9.40
CA ARG A 19 -10.51 -4.95 10.15
C ARG A 19 -9.46 -6.00 9.84
N ASP A 20 -8.32 -5.87 10.51
CA ASP A 20 -7.18 -6.77 10.34
C ASP A 20 -6.59 -7.12 11.72
N PRO A 21 -6.25 -8.40 11.99
CA PRO A 21 -5.57 -8.78 13.24
C PRO A 21 -4.25 -8.04 13.48
N LEU A 22 -3.58 -7.58 12.42
CA LEU A 22 -2.34 -6.80 12.45
C LEU A 22 -2.58 -5.29 12.38
N SER A 23 -3.84 -4.84 12.51
CA SER A 23 -4.22 -3.42 12.32
C SER A 23 -3.41 -2.44 13.15
N ASP A 24 -3.07 -2.77 14.40
CA ASP A 24 -2.25 -1.91 15.25
C ASP A 24 -0.81 -1.77 14.70
N LYS A 25 -0.17 -2.88 14.33
CA LYS A 25 1.18 -2.89 13.73
C LYS A 25 1.21 -2.12 12.40
N ILE A 26 0.17 -2.31 11.59
CA ILE A 26 -0.03 -1.59 10.33
C ILE A 26 -0.16 -0.09 10.60
N ARG A 27 -0.99 0.31 11.58
CA ARG A 27 -1.21 1.72 11.95
C ARG A 27 0.08 2.39 12.39
N GLU A 28 0.92 1.70 13.17
CA GLU A 28 2.23 2.22 13.58
C GLU A 28 3.14 2.49 12.37
N LEU A 29 3.24 1.54 11.43
CA LEU A 29 4.03 1.71 10.21
C LEU A 29 3.49 2.85 9.33
N VAL A 30 2.16 2.96 9.22
CA VAL A 30 1.47 4.01 8.48
C VAL A 30 1.72 5.39 9.10
N ALA A 31 1.61 5.51 10.43
CA ALA A 31 1.83 6.76 11.15
C ALA A 31 3.30 7.20 11.12
N GLY A 32 4.23 6.24 11.10
CA GLY A 32 5.67 6.47 11.03
C GLY A 32 6.23 6.72 9.62
N SER A 33 5.39 6.69 8.57
CA SER A 33 5.85 6.81 7.18
C SER A 33 5.15 7.94 6.42
N SER A 34 5.94 8.65 5.60
CA SER A 34 5.39 9.54 4.58
C SER A 34 4.65 8.74 3.49
N SER A 35 3.95 9.43 2.59
CA SER A 35 3.27 8.79 1.46
C SER A 35 4.25 8.03 0.56
N GLU A 36 5.45 8.56 0.39
CA GLU A 36 6.54 8.00 -0.43
C GLU A 36 7.17 6.78 0.25
N GLN A 37 7.29 6.80 1.58
CA GLN A 37 7.88 5.71 2.37
C GLN A 37 6.87 4.61 2.70
N ARG A 38 5.58 4.85 2.48
CA ARG A 38 4.48 3.98 2.90
C ARG A 38 4.62 2.55 2.38
N VAL A 39 5.03 2.40 1.12
CA VAL A 39 5.22 1.10 0.48
C VAL A 39 6.34 0.33 1.17
N THR A 40 7.52 0.94 1.32
CA THR A 40 8.67 0.32 1.98
C THR A 40 8.35 -0.06 3.43
N ALA A 41 7.65 0.81 4.16
CA ALA A 41 7.23 0.54 5.54
C ALA A 41 6.30 -0.68 5.62
N LEU A 42 5.29 -0.76 4.75
CA LEU A 42 4.35 -1.89 4.72
C LEU A 42 5.00 -3.20 4.24
N LEU A 43 5.97 -3.13 3.31
CA LEU A 43 6.74 -4.30 2.86
C LEU A 43 7.59 -4.92 3.98
N SER A 44 7.90 -4.17 5.04
CA SER A 44 8.59 -4.72 6.22
C SER A 44 7.75 -5.70 7.05
N LEU A 45 6.45 -5.81 6.77
CA LEU A 45 5.55 -6.78 7.42
C LEU A 45 5.84 -8.20 6.94
N ARG A 46 6.77 -8.87 7.61
CA ARG A 46 7.16 -10.26 7.34
C ARG A 46 5.99 -11.25 7.46
N GLU A 47 5.01 -10.97 8.30
CA GLU A 47 3.80 -11.77 8.44
C GLU A 47 2.94 -11.80 7.16
N VAL A 48 3.12 -10.80 6.28
CA VAL A 48 2.39 -10.67 5.00
C VAL A 48 3.30 -11.00 3.81
N PHE A 49 4.54 -10.50 3.82
CA PHE A 49 5.43 -10.54 2.67
C PHE A 49 6.60 -11.53 2.80
N GLY A 50 6.76 -12.18 3.95
CA GLY A 50 7.93 -13.01 4.21
C GLY A 50 9.23 -12.20 4.19
N ASP A 51 10.34 -12.89 3.95
CA ASP A 51 11.67 -12.29 3.83
C ASP A 51 12.12 -12.19 2.35
N ASP A 52 11.43 -12.86 1.41
CA ASP A 52 11.84 -13.00 0.02
C ASP A 52 11.26 -11.92 -0.91
N LEU A 53 10.00 -11.53 -0.69
CA LEU A 53 9.34 -10.52 -1.54
C LEU A 53 9.92 -9.11 -1.37
N PRO A 54 10.22 -8.61 -0.15
CA PRO A 54 10.85 -7.30 0.01
C PRO A 54 12.24 -7.21 -0.61
N ASP A 55 12.94 -8.34 -0.72
CA ASP A 55 14.28 -8.44 -1.31
C ASP A 55 14.25 -8.59 -2.84
N ASN A 56 13.07 -8.75 -3.46
CA ASN A 56 12.92 -8.84 -4.91
C ASN A 56 12.68 -7.45 -5.53
N PRO A 57 13.67 -6.85 -6.23
CA PRO A 57 13.55 -5.48 -6.72
C PRO A 57 12.43 -5.30 -7.75
N HIS A 58 12.16 -6.33 -8.56
CA HIS A 58 11.06 -6.28 -9.54
C HIS A 58 9.70 -6.24 -8.86
N PHE A 59 9.53 -7.00 -7.77
CA PHE A 59 8.30 -6.97 -6.98
C PHE A 59 8.11 -5.61 -6.32
N VAL A 60 9.14 -5.10 -5.63
CA VAL A 60 9.10 -3.79 -4.97
C VAL A 60 8.75 -2.69 -5.98
N GLN A 61 9.44 -2.66 -7.11
CA GLN A 61 9.20 -1.65 -8.16
C GLN A 61 7.76 -1.72 -8.71
N ALA A 62 7.22 -2.93 -8.92
CA ALA A 62 5.84 -3.08 -9.39
C ALA A 62 4.82 -2.54 -8.38
N ILE A 63 5.04 -2.78 -7.08
CA ILE A 63 4.17 -2.28 -6.01
C ILE A 63 4.27 -0.75 -5.91
N GLU A 64 5.48 -0.18 -5.97
CA GLU A 64 5.68 1.26 -5.96
C GLU A 64 4.99 1.95 -7.13
N GLN A 65 5.09 1.40 -8.34
CA GLN A 65 4.40 1.92 -9.51
C GLN A 65 2.88 1.88 -9.34
N ALA A 66 2.33 0.75 -8.87
CA ALA A 66 0.90 0.61 -8.61
C ALA A 66 0.43 1.59 -7.52
N TRP A 67 1.24 1.81 -6.49
CA TRP A 67 0.97 2.81 -5.45
C TRP A 67 0.90 4.23 -6.02
N GLN A 68 1.89 4.62 -6.83
CA GLN A 68 1.90 5.93 -7.48
C GLN A 68 0.68 6.16 -8.37
N GLN A 69 0.26 5.15 -9.14
CA GLN A 69 -0.96 5.23 -9.96
C GLN A 69 -2.20 5.50 -9.09
N ILE A 70 -2.33 4.81 -7.95
CA ILE A 70 -3.47 5.01 -7.05
C ILE A 70 -3.42 6.38 -6.37
N VAL A 71 -2.26 6.81 -5.90
CA VAL A 71 -2.10 8.13 -5.27
C VAL A 71 -2.40 9.26 -6.26
N GLN A 72 -2.00 9.11 -7.51
CA GLN A 72 -2.16 10.15 -8.53
C GLN A 72 -3.58 10.18 -9.13
N PHE A 73 -4.21 9.03 -9.34
CA PHE A 73 -5.45 8.94 -10.12
C PHE A 73 -6.64 8.36 -9.36
N GLY A 74 -6.43 7.91 -8.11
CA GLY A 74 -7.40 7.12 -7.36
C GLY A 74 -7.46 5.66 -7.80
N ALA A 75 -8.04 4.81 -6.95
CA ALA A 75 -8.03 3.36 -7.16
C ALA A 75 -8.74 2.91 -8.45
N HIS A 76 -9.85 3.56 -8.83
CA HIS A 76 -10.63 3.21 -10.00
C HIS A 76 -9.88 3.48 -11.31
N GLN A 77 -9.26 4.66 -11.45
CA GLN A 77 -8.52 5.01 -12.65
C GLN A 77 -7.21 4.22 -12.78
N ALA A 78 -6.55 3.92 -11.66
CA ALA A 78 -5.36 3.07 -11.63
C ALA A 78 -5.65 1.64 -12.15
N LEU A 79 -6.81 1.08 -11.79
CA LEU A 79 -7.27 -0.21 -12.33
C LEU A 79 -7.45 -0.16 -13.85
N LEU A 80 -8.11 0.88 -14.36
CA LEU A 80 -8.30 1.07 -15.80
C LEU A 80 -6.98 1.22 -16.55
N ASN A 81 -5.99 1.91 -15.98
CA ASN A 81 -4.67 2.05 -16.60
C ASN A 81 -3.91 0.72 -16.63
N THR A 82 -4.05 -0.12 -15.61
CA THR A 82 -3.38 -1.43 -15.53
C THR A 82 -4.01 -2.45 -16.50
N LEU A 83 -5.32 -2.35 -16.73
CA LEU A 83 -6.06 -3.25 -17.62
C LEU A 83 -6.00 -2.86 -19.11
N LYS A 84 -5.47 -1.69 -19.44
CA LYS A 84 -5.31 -1.20 -20.82
C LYS A 84 -4.01 -1.68 -21.50
N ILE A 85 -3.38 -2.71 -20.94
CA ILE A 85 -2.17 -3.36 -21.47
C ILE A 85 -2.60 -4.58 -22.30
#